data_AF-A0A151U3U9-F1
#
_entry.id   AF-A0A151U3U9-F1
#
_cell.length_a   1.000
_cell.length_b   1.000
_cell.length_c   1.000
_cell.angle_alpha   90.00
_cell.angle_beta   90.00
_cell.angle_gamma   90.00
#
_symmetry.space_group_name_H-M   'P 1'
#
loop_
_entity.id
_entity.type
_entity.pdbx_description
1 polymer ?
#
loop_
_entity_poly.entity_id
_entity_poly.type
_entity_poly.pdbx_seq_one_letter_code
_entity_poly.pdbx_strand_id
1 'polypeptide(L)'
;MTQPKFVYLMDYSCHHPSSPLCLLPAIHELVMFSVLDNLFANTYVKPKHIEILVLNYSLFNPTPPLSAMIMNRYKFHDNVNGFNLGDMGCNTDFITLDLAKDML
;
A
#
# COMPACT_ATOMS: atom_id res chain seq x y z
N MET A 1 27.67 -0.73 -7.03
CA MET A 1 26.55 0.06 -7.58
C MET A 1 25.28 -0.59 -7.05
N THR A 2 24.64 0.00 -6.05
CA THR A 2 23.35 -0.49 -5.52
C THR A 2 22.30 -0.36 -6.64
N GLN A 3 21.53 -1.43 -6.88
CA GLN A 3 20.38 -1.38 -7.78
C GLN A 3 19.37 -0.34 -7.27
N PRO A 4 18.62 0.33 -8.15
CA PRO A 4 17.60 1.29 -7.73
C PRO A 4 16.51 0.55 -6.95
N LYS A 5 16.32 0.94 -5.69
CA LYS A 5 15.21 0.44 -4.87
C LYS A 5 13.92 1.05 -5.40
N PHE A 6 13.00 0.23 -5.87
CA PHE A 6 11.68 0.71 -6.25
C PHE A 6 10.79 0.76 -5.01
N VAL A 7 10.48 1.98 -4.57
CA VAL A 7 9.50 2.25 -3.51
C VAL A 7 8.14 2.46 -4.15
N TYR A 8 7.15 1.69 -3.72
CA TYR A 8 5.78 1.86 -4.16
C TYR A 8 4.90 2.38 -3.01
N LEU A 9 4.32 3.56 -3.20
CA LEU A 9 3.43 4.23 -2.25
C LEU A 9 1.98 4.05 -2.70
N MET A 10 1.11 3.64 -1.78
CA MET A 10 -0.31 3.54 -2.03
C MET A 10 -1.08 4.21 -0.89
N ASP A 11 -1.83 5.26 -1.23
CA ASP A 11 -2.71 5.96 -0.29
C ASP A 11 -4.16 5.59 -0.59
N TYR A 12 -4.85 5.11 0.44
CA TYR A 12 -6.30 4.93 0.42
C TYR A 12 -6.93 5.62 1.61
N SER A 13 -7.74 6.63 1.29
CA SER A 13 -8.46 7.44 2.27
C SER A 13 -9.95 7.49 1.97
N CYS A 14 -10.74 7.13 2.98
CA CYS A 14 -12.19 7.17 2.93
C CYS A 14 -12.68 8.60 3.22
N HIS A 15 -13.07 9.34 2.18
CA HIS A 15 -13.49 10.75 2.31
C HIS A 15 -14.76 10.97 3.15
N HIS A 16 -15.53 9.91 3.45
CA HIS A 16 -16.69 9.93 4.36
C HIS A 16 -16.58 8.80 5.38
N PRO A 17 -15.87 9.00 6.51
CA PRO A 17 -15.62 7.95 7.50
C PRO A 17 -16.90 7.43 8.19
N SER A 18 -17.98 8.22 8.19
CA SER A 18 -19.29 7.83 8.70
C SER A 18 -20.10 6.95 7.72
N SER A 19 -19.62 6.76 6.49
CA SER A 19 -20.27 5.85 5.55
C SER A 19 -20.14 4.40 6.01
N PRO A 20 -21.22 3.61 6.06
CA PRO A 20 -21.16 2.20 6.43
C PRO A 20 -20.20 1.38 5.56
N LEU A 21 -20.05 1.77 4.28
CA LEU A 21 -19.11 1.16 3.33
C LEU A 21 -17.65 1.32 3.76
N CYS A 22 -17.31 2.45 4.37
CA CYS A 22 -15.95 2.73 4.88
C CYS A 22 -15.63 1.97 6.17
N LEU A 23 -16.61 1.32 6.80
CA LEU A 23 -16.39 0.49 8.00
C LEU A 23 -16.28 -1.00 7.66
N LEU A 24 -16.45 -1.39 6.39
CA LEU A 24 -16.47 -2.79 5.96
C LEU A 24 -15.09 -3.24 5.45
N PRO A 25 -14.34 -4.09 6.18
CA PRO A 25 -13.04 -4.63 5.77
C PRO A 25 -12.97 -5.11 4.32
N ALA A 26 -13.96 -5.89 3.90
CA ALA A 26 -14.02 -6.48 2.56
C ALA A 26 -14.08 -5.42 1.44
N ILE A 27 -14.66 -4.25 1.70
CA ILE A 27 -14.71 -3.15 0.73
C ILE A 27 -13.33 -2.52 0.58
N HIS A 28 -12.59 -2.32 1.68
CA HIS A 28 -11.22 -1.81 1.65
C HIS A 28 -10.31 -2.73 0.84
N GLU A 29 -10.33 -4.03 1.13
CA GLU A 29 -9.54 -5.01 0.38
C GLU A 29 -9.89 -5.01 -1.11
N LEU A 30 -11.19 -5.02 -1.44
CA LEU A 30 -11.65 -5.02 -2.84
C LEU A 30 -11.19 -3.78 -3.60
N VAL A 31 -11.35 -2.59 -3.00
CA VAL A 31 -10.91 -1.34 -3.62
C VAL A 31 -9.39 -1.35 -3.82
N MET A 32 -8.63 -1.72 -2.78
CA MET A 32 -7.17 -1.75 -2.84
C MET A 32 -6.67 -2.70 -3.94
N PHE A 33 -7.22 -3.91 -4.02
CA PHE A 33 -6.84 -4.83 -5.07
C PHE A 33 -7.26 -4.37 -6.46
N SER A 34 -8.44 -3.75 -6.61
CA SER A 34 -8.85 -3.20 -7.91
C SER A 34 -7.92 -2.09 -8.42
N VAL A 35 -7.44 -1.23 -7.50
CA VAL A 35 -6.51 -0.15 -7.84
C VAL A 35 -5.14 -0.72 -8.25
N LEU A 36 -4.63 -1.71 -7.50
CA LEU A 36 -3.38 -2.38 -7.82
C LEU A 36 -3.44 -3.15 -9.14
N ASP A 37 -4.54 -3.85 -9.40
CA ASP A 37 -4.76 -4.56 -10.67
C ASP A 37 -4.70 -3.56 -11.86
N ASN A 38 -5.38 -2.40 -11.72
CA ASN A 38 -5.39 -1.36 -12.74
C ASN A 38 -4.00 -0.71 -12.93
N LEU A 39 -3.30 -0.44 -11.83
CA LEU A 39 -1.94 0.11 -11.89
C LEU A 39 -0.98 -0.83 -12.60
N PHE A 40 -0.91 -2.10 -12.20
CA PHE A 40 0.02 -3.05 -12.82
C PHE A 40 -0.31 -3.29 -14.29
N ALA A 41 -1.60 -3.24 -14.66
CA ALA A 41 -2.03 -3.34 -16.05
C ALA A 41 -1.56 -2.14 -16.90
N ASN A 42 -1.64 -0.91 -16.38
CA ASN A 42 -1.32 0.29 -17.16
C ASN A 42 0.17 0.68 -17.14
N THR A 43 0.87 0.39 -16.06
CA THR A 43 2.28 0.78 -15.89
C THR A 43 3.26 -0.27 -16.38
N TYR A 44 2.79 -1.52 -16.56
CA TYR A 44 3.61 -2.69 -16.86
C TYR A 44 4.71 -2.96 -15.82
N VAL A 45 4.62 -2.33 -14.64
CA VAL A 45 5.51 -2.59 -13.51
C VAL A 45 5.24 -4.01 -13.02
N LYS A 46 6.29 -4.83 -12.99
CA LYS A 46 6.20 -6.19 -12.45
C LYS A 46 6.33 -6.12 -10.93
N PRO A 47 5.39 -6.71 -10.15
CA PRO A 47 5.49 -6.76 -8.69
C PRO A 47 6.84 -7.29 -8.17
N LYS A 48 7.47 -8.21 -8.91
CA LYS A 48 8.81 -8.74 -8.60
C LYS A 48 9.94 -7.72 -8.60
N HIS A 49 9.77 -6.56 -9.24
CA HIS A 49 10.78 -5.49 -9.25
C HIS A 49 10.58 -4.49 -8.11
N ILE A 50 9.52 -4.63 -7.32
CA ILE A 50 9.26 -3.74 -6.19
C ILE A 50 9.94 -4.33 -4.95
N GLU A 51 10.83 -3.56 -4.36
CA GLU A 51 11.62 -3.97 -3.19
C GLU A 51 11.04 -3.42 -1.89
N ILE A 52 10.27 -2.33 -1.97
CA ILE A 52 9.67 -1.67 -0.82
C ILE A 52 8.22 -1.31 -1.16
N LEU A 53 7.29 -1.79 -0.34
CA LEU A 53 5.87 -1.47 -0.41
C LEU A 53 5.48 -0.67 0.83
N VAL A 54 5.03 0.58 0.64
CA VAL A 54 4.49 1.41 1.72
C VAL A 54 3.01 1.66 1.44
N LEU A 55 2.16 1.21 2.37
CA LEU A 55 0.72 1.40 2.33
C LEU A 55 0.35 2.45 3.36
N ASN A 56 -0.30 3.51 2.91
CA ASN A 56 -0.97 4.50 3.73
C ASN A 56 -2.48 4.23 3.70
N TYR A 57 -3.08 3.96 4.85
CA TYR A 57 -4.52 3.80 4.99
C TYR A 57 -5.02 4.38 6.32
N SER A 58 -6.22 4.94 6.34
CA SER A 58 -6.69 5.71 7.50
C SER A 58 -7.64 4.98 8.45
N LEU A 59 -8.26 3.86 8.05
CA LEU A 59 -9.40 3.29 8.80
C LEU A 59 -9.39 1.75 8.94
N PHE A 60 -8.39 1.05 8.42
CA PHE A 60 -8.46 -0.40 8.27
C PHE A 60 -7.12 -1.12 8.48
N ASN A 61 -6.91 -1.72 9.65
CA ASN A 61 -5.71 -2.52 9.94
C ASN A 61 -6.07 -4.02 10.09
N PRO A 62 -6.13 -4.78 8.99
CA PRO A 62 -6.47 -6.20 9.04
C PRO A 62 -5.37 -7.05 9.68
N THR A 63 -5.75 -8.22 10.19
CA THR A 63 -4.80 -9.29 10.53
C THR A 63 -5.12 -10.50 9.64
N PRO A 64 -4.20 -10.92 8.73
CA PRO A 64 -2.83 -10.41 8.55
C PRO A 64 -2.77 -8.98 7.97
N PRO A 65 -1.64 -8.27 8.12
CA PRO A 65 -1.50 -6.90 7.63
C PRO A 65 -1.73 -6.79 6.13
N LEU A 66 -2.32 -5.68 5.68
CA LEU A 66 -2.68 -5.49 4.27
C LEU A 66 -1.47 -5.57 3.32
N SER A 67 -0.31 -5.06 3.73
CA SER A 67 0.95 -5.25 3.01
C SER A 67 1.26 -6.72 2.77
N ALA A 68 1.12 -7.58 3.78
CA ALA A 68 1.37 -9.01 3.67
C ALA A 68 0.38 -9.68 2.70
N MET A 69 -0.89 -9.28 2.75
CA MET A 69 -1.91 -9.76 1.82
C MET A 69 -1.59 -9.39 0.37
N ILE A 70 -1.19 -8.14 0.11
CA ILE A 70 -0.80 -7.63 -1.20
C ILE A 70 0.44 -8.37 -1.71
N MET A 71 1.50 -8.44 -0.90
CA MET A 71 2.75 -9.10 -1.27
C MET A 71 2.52 -10.57 -1.63
N ASN A 72 1.67 -11.29 -0.87
CA ASN A 72 1.31 -12.66 -1.15
C ASN A 72 0.42 -12.82 -2.41
N ARG A 73 -0.56 -11.95 -2.63
CA ARG A 73 -1.46 -12.01 -3.79
C ARG A 73 -0.69 -11.81 -5.11
N TYR A 74 0.15 -10.79 -5.17
CA TYR A 74 0.86 -10.41 -6.40
C TYR A 74 2.23 -11.08 -6.58
N LYS A 75 2.62 -11.96 -5.64
CA LYS A 75 3.88 -12.72 -5.68
C LYS A 75 5.09 -11.80 -5.84
N PHE A 76 5.18 -10.84 -4.91
CA PHE A 76 6.37 -10.02 -4.74
C PHE A 76 7.60 -10.90 -4.46
N HIS A 77 8.79 -10.32 -4.62
CA HIS A 77 10.04 -11.00 -4.29
C HIS A 77 10.14 -11.25 -2.77
N ASP A 78 10.76 -12.35 -2.35
CA ASP A 78 10.76 -12.80 -0.94
C ASP A 78 11.44 -11.79 0.03
N ASN A 79 12.31 -10.92 -0.49
CA ASN A 79 13.01 -9.88 0.28
C ASN A 79 12.33 -8.50 0.22
N VAL A 80 11.06 -8.42 -0.14
CA VAL A 80 10.32 -7.15 -0.12
C VAL A 80 10.08 -6.70 1.33
N ASN A 81 10.27 -5.40 1.60
CA ASN A 81 9.89 -4.79 2.87
C ASN A 81 8.51 -4.14 2.75
N GLY A 82 7.55 -4.58 3.57
CA GLY A 82 6.18 -4.07 3.58
C GLY A 82 5.85 -3.23 4.81
N PHE A 83 5.49 -1.97 4.63
CA PHE A 83 5.13 -1.03 5.69
C PHE A 83 3.64 -0.68 5.60
N ASN A 84 2.95 -0.71 6.74
CA ASN A 84 1.58 -0.23 6.87
C ASN A 84 1.60 1.01 7.76
N LEU A 85 1.31 2.16 7.19
CA LEU A 85 1.13 3.42 7.87
C LEU A 85 -0.37 3.66 7.99
N GLY A 86 -0.85 3.69 9.22
CA GLY A 86 -2.22 4.07 9.51
C GLY A 86 -2.32 4.89 10.78
N ASP A 87 -3.48 5.54 10.94
CA ASP A 87 -3.90 6.25 12.15
C ASP A 87 -3.32 7.66 12.41
N MET A 88 -2.88 8.40 11.38
CA MET A 88 -2.26 9.74 11.56
C MET A 88 -3.03 10.94 10.98
N GLY A 89 -4.26 10.75 10.50
CA GLY A 89 -5.05 11.84 9.91
C GLY A 89 -4.43 12.42 8.63
N CYS A 90 -4.70 13.70 8.33
CA CYS A 90 -4.30 14.37 7.07
C CYS A 90 -2.77 14.48 6.84
N ASN A 91 -1.94 14.11 7.83
CA ASN A 91 -0.48 14.27 7.76
C ASN A 91 0.25 12.99 7.30
N THR A 92 -0.48 11.89 7.09
CA THR A 92 0.12 10.58 6.81
C THR A 92 0.84 10.55 5.45
N ASP A 93 0.43 11.39 4.50
CA ASP A 93 1.05 11.50 3.17
C ASP A 93 2.49 12.02 3.25
N PHE A 94 2.74 13.01 4.11
CA PHE A 94 4.07 13.57 4.30
C PHE A 94 5.00 12.58 4.97
N ILE A 95 4.51 11.85 5.98
CA ILE A 95 5.28 10.81 6.67
C ILE A 95 5.62 9.66 5.72
N THR A 96 4.66 9.28 4.87
CA THR A 96 4.84 8.27 3.83
C THR A 96 5.93 8.68 2.83
N LEU A 97 5.92 9.95 2.41
CA LEU A 97 6.93 10.48 1.51
C LEU A 97 8.32 10.59 2.17
N ASP A 98 8.38 10.98 3.44
CA ASP A 98 9.64 11.09 4.20
C ASP A 98 10.26 9.72 4.43
N LEU A 99 9.45 8.73 4.83
CA LEU A 99 9.86 7.33 4.92
C LEU A 99 10.40 6.80 3.58
N ALA A 100 9.72 7.12 2.47
CA ALA A 100 10.17 6.72 1.14
C ALA A 100 11.52 7.35 0.79
N LYS A 101 11.78 8.60 1.18
CA LYS A 101 13.07 9.27 0.95
C LYS A 101 14.20 8.61 1.74
N ASP A 102 13.98 8.27 3.00
CA ASP A 102 14.99 7.61 3.84
C ASP A 102 15.32 6.19 3.34
N MET A 103 14.44 5.59 2.57
CA MET A 103 14.58 4.24 2.04
C MET A 103 15.33 4.14 0.71
N LEU A 104 15.44 5.24 -0.04
CA LEU A 104 16.13 5.32 -1.34
C LEU A 104 17.64 5.48 -1.14
#